data_AF-A0A2S2KU28-F1
#
_entry.id   AF-A0A2S2KU28-F1
#
_cell.length_a   1.000
_cell.length_b   1.000
_cell.length_c   1.000
_cell.angle_alpha   90.00
_cell.angle_beta   90.00
_cell.angle_gamma   90.00
#
_symmetry.space_group_name_H-M   'P 1'
#
loop_
_entity.id
_entity.type
_entity.pdbx_description
1 polymer ?
#
loop_
_entity_poly.entity_id
_entity_poly.type
_entity_poly.pdbx_seq_one_letter_code
_entity_poly.pdbx_strand_id
1 'polypeptide(L)'
;MKERDPKYNISHKKMPNYSQHEKFVLSKPYDKWYIILKSSKEIGSIYLTKENEIGIFIKKNMQKKGIGFNVLKTLMEKNPRKRYLANINPMNKKSIRFFKNNGFKLIQYTFELEIK
;
A
#
# COMPACT_ATOMS: atom_id res chain seq x y z
N MET A 1 7.28 -9.37 -5.15
CA MET A 1 6.85 -8.33 -6.13
C MET A 1 6.21 -8.86 -7.42
N LYS A 2 6.43 -10.12 -7.85
CA LYS A 2 5.96 -10.66 -9.15
C LYS A 2 4.44 -10.58 -9.42
N GLU A 3 3.60 -10.55 -8.38
CA GLU A 3 2.13 -10.47 -8.57
C GLU A 3 1.60 -9.03 -8.77
N ARG A 4 2.41 -8.01 -8.47
CA ARG A 4 2.01 -6.61 -8.66
C ARG A 4 2.15 -6.25 -10.13
N ASP A 5 1.09 -5.68 -10.68
CA ASP A 5 1.08 -5.20 -12.05
C ASP A 5 1.87 -3.88 -12.12
N PRO A 6 2.99 -3.82 -12.87
CA PRO A 6 3.88 -2.65 -12.87
C PRO A 6 3.17 -1.36 -13.25
N LYS A 7 2.10 -1.42 -14.06
CA LYS A 7 1.33 -0.24 -14.47
C LYS A 7 0.64 0.50 -13.31
N TYR A 8 0.51 -0.15 -12.15
CA TYR A 8 -0.09 0.45 -10.96
C TYR A 8 0.96 0.95 -9.95
N ASN A 9 2.25 0.83 -10.24
CA ASN A 9 3.30 1.38 -9.39
C ASN A 9 3.24 2.92 -9.44
N ILE A 10 3.60 3.56 -8.33
CA ILE A 10 3.59 5.03 -8.20
C ILE A 10 5.01 5.54 -7.98
N SER A 11 5.77 4.87 -7.11
CA SER A 11 7.08 5.35 -6.67
C SER A 11 8.24 5.00 -7.59
N HIS A 12 8.09 3.99 -8.46
CA HIS A 12 9.20 3.49 -9.27
C HIS A 12 8.74 3.11 -10.69
N LYS A 13 9.38 3.73 -11.70
CA LYS A 13 9.28 3.32 -13.11
C LYS A 13 10.13 2.05 -13.38
N LYS A 14 11.27 1.91 -12.69
CA LYS A 14 12.16 0.74 -12.73
C LYS A 14 12.31 0.13 -11.34
N MET A 15 12.29 -1.19 -11.25
CA MET A 15 12.49 -1.90 -9.98
C MET A 15 13.84 -1.53 -9.35
N PRO A 16 13.89 -1.10 -8.08
CA PRO A 16 15.16 -0.88 -7.39
C PRO A 16 15.97 -2.17 -7.34
N ASN A 17 17.30 -2.04 -7.41
CA ASN A 17 18.18 -3.18 -7.17
C ASN A 17 18.20 -3.54 -5.67
N TYR A 18 18.75 -4.71 -5.35
CA TYR A 18 18.77 -5.22 -3.97
C TYR A 18 19.42 -4.24 -2.98
N SER A 19 20.57 -3.65 -3.32
CA SER A 19 21.27 -2.70 -2.46
C SER A 19 20.48 -1.41 -2.22
N GLN A 20 19.81 -0.89 -3.25
CA GLN A 20 18.91 0.26 -3.12
C GLN A 20 17.73 -0.06 -2.19
N HIS A 21 17.13 -1.25 -2.33
CA HIS A 21 16.04 -1.69 -1.47
C HIS A 21 16.49 -1.90 -0.02
N GLU A 22 17.67 -2.49 0.20
CA GLU A 22 18.27 -2.67 1.52
C GLU A 22 18.49 -1.32 2.22
N LYS A 23 19.11 -0.35 1.55
CA LYS A 23 19.28 1.01 2.09
C LYS A 23 17.96 1.65 2.46
N PHE A 24 16.92 1.48 1.65
CA PHE A 24 15.58 1.97 1.93
C PHE A 24 14.95 1.29 3.14
N VAL A 25 15.09 -0.02 3.32
CA VAL A 25 14.58 -0.71 4.52
C VAL A 25 15.34 -0.27 5.77
N LEU A 26 16.66 -0.12 5.68
CA LEU A 26 17.53 0.32 6.78
C LEU A 26 17.24 1.76 7.24
N SER A 27 16.72 2.62 6.36
CA SER A 27 16.30 3.98 6.74
C SER A 27 15.04 4.02 7.63
N LYS A 28 14.43 2.86 7.92
CA LYS A 28 13.21 2.70 8.75
C LYS A 28 12.07 3.64 8.30
N PRO A 29 11.63 3.54 7.03
CA PRO A 29 10.57 4.38 6.47
C PRO A 29 9.18 4.00 7.00
N TYR A 30 9.04 2.75 7.45
CA TYR A 30 7.80 2.22 8.01
C TYR A 30 7.78 2.36 9.53
N ASP A 31 6.66 2.84 10.06
CA ASP A 31 6.37 2.77 11.49
C ASP A 31 5.88 1.36 11.87
N LYS A 32 5.07 0.75 11.00
CA LYS A 32 4.59 -0.62 11.14
C LYS A 32 4.55 -1.35 9.81
N TRP A 33 4.85 -2.64 9.86
CA TRP A 33 4.67 -3.54 8.73
C TRP A 33 4.16 -4.88 9.24
N TYR A 34 2.98 -5.28 8.79
CA TYR A 34 2.34 -6.53 9.14
C TYR A 34 2.25 -7.48 7.94
N ILE A 35 2.45 -8.76 8.22
CA ILE A 35 2.18 -9.87 7.29
C ILE A 35 0.75 -10.36 7.54
N ILE A 36 -0.04 -10.53 6.48
CA ILE A 36 -1.42 -11.00 6.57
C ILE A 36 -1.41 -12.52 6.38
N LEU A 37 -1.79 -13.26 7.41
CA LEU A 37 -1.85 -14.72 7.39
C LEU A 37 -3.31 -15.21 7.34
N LYS A 38 -3.56 -16.26 6.57
CA LYS A 38 -4.81 -17.06 6.62
C LYS A 38 -4.45 -18.54 6.67
N SER A 39 -4.88 -19.23 7.72
CA SER A 39 -4.54 -20.65 7.94
C SER A 39 -3.03 -20.90 7.80
N SER A 40 -2.23 -20.06 8.47
CA SER A 40 -0.75 -20.07 8.44
C SER A 40 -0.09 -19.81 7.09
N LYS A 41 -0.85 -19.43 6.06
CA LYS A 41 -0.30 -19.03 4.74
C LYS A 41 -0.30 -17.52 4.60
N GLU A 42 0.81 -16.97 4.10
CA GLU A 42 0.89 -15.56 3.71
C GLU A 42 -0.04 -15.28 2.53
N ILE A 43 -0.95 -14.34 2.73
CA ILE A 43 -1.90 -13.89 1.71
C ILE A 43 -1.73 -12.43 1.31
N GLY A 44 -0.80 -11.72 1.94
CA GLY A 44 -0.55 -10.31 1.68
C GLY A 44 0.24 -9.62 2.77
N SER A 45 0.33 -8.30 2.66
CA SER A 45 0.97 -7.45 3.64
C SER A 45 0.29 -6.08 3.69
N ILE A 46 0.41 -5.42 4.84
CA ILE A 46 -0.03 -4.05 5.04
C ILE A 46 1.04 -3.29 5.82
N TYR A 47 1.32 -2.05 5.44
CA TYR A 47 2.26 -1.20 6.15
C TYR A 47 1.63 0.16 6.48
N LEU A 48 2.19 0.80 7.50
CA LEU A 48 1.92 2.18 7.90
C LEU A 48 3.27 2.92 7.96
N THR A 49 3.40 4.02 7.22
CA THR A 49 4.58 4.88 7.27
C THR A 49 4.51 5.87 8.44
N LYS A 50 5.63 6.54 8.74
CA LYS A 50 5.66 7.64 9.73
C LYS A 50 4.76 8.81 9.34
N GLU A 51 4.53 9.01 8.04
CA GLU A 51 3.62 10.03 7.48
C GLU A 51 2.16 9.56 7.40
N ASN A 52 1.82 8.47 8.10
CA ASN A 52 0.49 7.87 8.14
C ASN A 52 -0.02 7.35 6.78
N GLU A 53 0.88 7.06 5.84
CA GLU A 53 0.50 6.40 4.59
C GLU A 53 0.31 4.90 4.79
N ILE A 54 -0.82 4.40 4.30
CA ILE A 54 -1.17 2.99 4.28
C ILE A 54 -0.95 2.43 2.87
N GLY A 55 -0.15 1.37 2.79
CA GLY A 55 -0.11 0.51 1.61
C GLY A 55 -0.60 -0.90 1.96
N ILE A 56 -1.55 -1.40 1.18
CA ILE A 56 -2.11 -2.75 1.33
C ILE A 56 -1.87 -3.58 0.06
N PHE A 57 -1.43 -4.81 0.25
CA PHE A 57 -1.28 -5.80 -0.82
C PHE A 57 -1.93 -7.11 -0.40
N ILE A 58 -2.78 -7.66 -1.26
CA ILE A 58 -3.43 -8.97 -1.10
C ILE A 58 -3.25 -9.76 -2.39
N LYS A 59 -2.83 -11.02 -2.28
CA LYS A 59 -2.66 -11.94 -3.42
C LYS A 59 -3.94 -12.04 -4.24
N LYS A 60 -3.82 -12.14 -5.57
CA LYS A 60 -4.98 -12.04 -6.49
C LYS A 60 -6.10 -13.04 -6.17
N ASN A 61 -5.75 -14.28 -5.84
CA ASN A 61 -6.68 -15.35 -5.45
C ASN A 61 -7.40 -15.12 -4.10
N MET A 62 -6.97 -14.14 -3.32
CA MET A 62 -7.52 -13.77 -2.02
C MET A 62 -8.29 -12.45 -2.04
N GLN A 63 -8.31 -11.72 -3.16
CA GLN A 63 -9.07 -10.48 -3.31
C GLN A 63 -10.58 -10.73 -3.38
N LYS A 64 -11.38 -9.66 -3.17
CA LYS A 64 -12.86 -9.67 -3.19
C LYS A 64 -13.54 -10.55 -2.13
N LYS A 65 -12.82 -10.98 -1.09
CA LYS A 65 -13.33 -11.81 0.02
C LYS A 65 -13.54 -11.02 1.32
N GLY A 66 -13.71 -9.70 1.24
CA GLY A 66 -13.80 -8.82 2.43
C GLY A 66 -12.49 -8.60 3.20
N ILE A 67 -11.43 -9.38 2.91
CA ILE A 67 -10.14 -9.36 3.63
C ILE A 67 -9.53 -7.95 3.69
N GLY A 68 -9.58 -7.20 2.59
CA GLY A 68 -9.01 -5.84 2.55
C GLY A 68 -9.63 -4.88 3.57
N PHE A 69 -10.95 -4.95 3.75
CA PHE A 69 -11.66 -4.12 4.72
C PHE A 69 -11.23 -4.48 6.15
N ASN A 70 -11.25 -5.76 6.49
CA ASN A 70 -10.88 -6.23 7.83
C ASN A 70 -9.43 -5.87 8.16
N VAL A 71 -8.51 -6.09 7.23
CA VAL A 71 -7.09 -5.77 7.43
C VAL A 71 -6.87 -4.27 7.61
N LEU A 72 -7.54 -3.43 6.80
CA LEU A 72 -7.45 -1.98 6.94
C LEU A 72 -7.98 -1.51 8.31
N LYS A 73 -9.16 -2.00 8.71
CA LYS A 73 -9.77 -1.69 10.01
C LYS A 73 -8.86 -2.12 11.17
N THR A 74 -8.36 -3.36 11.17
CA THR A 74 -7.44 -3.85 12.20
C THR A 74 -6.15 -3.03 12.28
N LEU A 75 -5.59 -2.57 11.14
CA LEU A 75 -4.42 -1.71 11.14
C LEU A 75 -4.70 -0.39 11.88
N MET A 76 -5.83 0.26 11.55
CA MET A 76 -6.22 1.56 12.12
C MET A 76 -6.53 1.44 13.62
N GLU A 77 -7.20 0.37 14.04
CA GLU A 77 -7.48 0.09 15.46
C GLU A 77 -6.20 -0.15 16.27
N LYS A 78 -5.24 -0.93 15.72
CA LYS A 78 -3.97 -1.21 16.38
C LYS A 78 -3.03 -0.01 16.40
N ASN A 79 -3.18 0.90 15.45
CA ASN A 79 -2.30 2.06 15.30
C ASN A 79 -3.12 3.33 15.11
N PRO A 80 -3.81 3.81 16.16
CA PRO A 80 -4.65 5.00 16.05
C PRO A 80 -3.84 6.22 15.61
N ARG A 81 -4.36 6.94 14.60
CA ARG A 81 -3.84 8.19 14.07
C ARG A 81 -4.98 9.17 13.87
N LYS A 82 -4.68 10.46 13.91
CA LYS A 82 -5.64 11.53 13.58
C LYS A 82 -6.02 11.53 12.10
N ARG A 83 -5.15 11.01 11.23
CA ARG A 83 -5.30 11.00 9.77
C ARG A 83 -4.56 9.82 9.18
N TYR A 84 -5.08 9.28 8.08
CA TYR A 84 -4.43 8.27 7.26
C TYR A 84 -4.43 8.69 5.80
N LEU A 85 -3.38 8.30 5.07
CA LEU A 85 -3.20 8.57 3.65
C LEU A 85 -3.12 7.26 2.87
N ALA A 86 -3.47 7.31 1.59
CA ALA A 86 -3.25 6.23 0.64
C ALA A 86 -2.89 6.84 -0.70
N ASN A 87 -1.63 6.70 -1.10
CA ASN A 87 -1.18 7.14 -2.42
C ASN A 87 -1.47 6.02 -3.42
N ILE A 88 -2.24 6.35 -4.46
CA ILE A 88 -2.77 5.36 -5.42
C ILE A 88 -2.54 5.85 -6.84
N ASN A 89 -2.00 4.99 -7.71
CA ASN A 89 -1.84 5.29 -9.13
C ASN A 89 -3.23 5.56 -9.75
N PRO A 90 -3.44 6.66 -10.50
CA PRO A 90 -4.72 7.00 -11.12
C PRO A 90 -5.33 5.89 -12.00
N MET A 91 -4.51 5.00 -12.55
CA MET A 91 -4.95 3.86 -13.36
C MET A 91 -5.46 2.69 -12.51
N ASN A 92 -5.15 2.63 -11.22
CA ASN A 92 -5.61 1.59 -10.31
C ASN A 92 -7.03 1.89 -9.78
N LYS A 93 -8.03 1.83 -10.68
CA LYS A 93 -9.44 2.12 -10.36
C LYS A 93 -10.00 1.24 -9.24
N LYS A 94 -9.50 0.00 -9.11
CA LYS A 94 -9.89 -0.93 -8.04
C LYS A 94 -9.47 -0.42 -6.65
N SER A 95 -8.21 -0.01 -6.50
CA SER A 95 -7.71 0.55 -5.25
C SER A 95 -8.38 1.88 -4.91
N ILE A 96 -8.56 2.76 -5.91
CA ILE A 96 -9.29 4.03 -5.74
C ILE A 96 -10.70 3.77 -5.18
N ARG A 97 -11.46 2.84 -5.78
CA ARG A 97 -12.80 2.50 -5.29
C ARG A 97 -12.76 1.89 -3.89
N PHE A 98 -11.79 1.00 -3.62
CA PHE A 98 -11.62 0.41 -2.30
C PHE A 98 -11.45 1.48 -1.21
N PHE A 99 -10.51 2.41 -1.36
CA PHE A 99 -10.27 3.44 -0.35
C PHE A 99 -11.44 4.42 -0.23
N LYS A 100 -12.07 4.83 -1.36
CA LYS A 100 -13.29 5.66 -1.32
C LYS A 100 -14.43 5.01 -0.54
N ASN A 101 -14.67 3.72 -0.76
CA ASN A 101 -15.70 2.96 -0.03
C ASN A 101 -15.38 2.79 1.46
N ASN A 102 -14.12 3.00 1.86
CA ASN A 102 -13.65 2.99 3.25
C ASN A 102 -13.54 4.41 3.84
N GLY A 103 -14.20 5.41 3.24
CA GLY A 103 -14.27 6.77 3.79
C GLY A 103 -13.11 7.68 3.44
N PHE A 104 -12.11 7.22 2.68
CA PHE A 104 -11.03 8.09 2.22
C PHE A 104 -11.54 9.04 1.14
N LYS A 105 -11.14 10.30 1.24
CA LYS A 105 -11.46 11.34 0.25
C LYS A 105 -10.23 11.65 -0.58
N LEU A 106 -10.46 11.96 -1.86
CA LEU A 106 -9.39 12.45 -2.73
C LEU A 106 -9.00 13.86 -2.28
N ILE A 107 -7.71 14.09 -2.07
CA ILE A 107 -7.19 15.39 -1.60
C ILE A 107 -6.08 15.97 -2.49
N GLN A 108 -5.46 15.16 -3.36
CA GLN A 108 -4.36 15.60 -4.21
C GLN A 108 -4.26 14.80 -5.51
N TYR A 109 -3.75 15.45 -6.55
CA TYR A 109 -3.20 14.83 -7.76
C TYR A 109 -1.77 15.31 -7.92
N THR A 110 -0.87 14.41 -8.32
CA THR A 110 0.54 14.72 -8.55
C THR A 110 0.84 14.65 -10.04
N PHE A 111 1.40 15.72 -10.60
CA PHE A 111 1.90 15.78 -11.97
C PHE A 111 3.43 15.79 -11.92
N GLU A 112 4.06 15.06 -12.83
CA GLU A 112 5.52 14.97 -12.95
C GLU A 112 5.95 15.57 -14.29
N LEU A 113 6.97 16.41 -14.28
CA LEU A 113 7.71 16.82 -15.47
C LEU A 113 9.13 16.26 -15.35
N GLU A 114 9.50 15.37 -16.28
CA GLU A 114 10.85 14.80 -16.35
C GLU A 114 11.64 15.57 -17.43
N ILE A 115 12.59 16.40 -17.00
CA ILE A 115 13.54 17.07 -17.89
C ILE A 115 14.71 16.11 -18.10
N LYS A 116 15.01 15.80 -19.36
CA LYS A 116 16.12 14.92 -19.75
C LYS A 116 17.44 15.67 -19.74
#